data_AF-A0A257RP14-F1
#
_entry.id   AF-A0A257RP14-F1
#
_cell.length_a   1.000
_cell.length_b   1.000
_cell.length_c   1.000
_cell.angle_alpha   90.00
_cell.angle_beta   90.00
_cell.angle_gamma   90.00
#
_symmetry.space_group_name_H-M   'P 1'
#
loop_
_entity.id
_entity.type
_entity.pdbx_description
1 polymer ?
#
loop_
_entity_poly.entity_id
_entity_poly.type
_entity_poly.pdbx_seq_one_letter_code
_entity_poly.pdbx_strand_id
1 'polypeptide(L)'
;MQFVPGVFLVRSTHLWRGQPATYGVPTVDDLWIDVGARDAAEVSRMGIRLFDPVFRDLPPWQVANYVTGPDAASRAGCAAVEAASQGTPATGTDIFVIAAQSSFNWSGLTGVLSRTHRADSVIVVTASRVRAADTTAAVGVEPMRLASLAGMHVGAAYALAVRSRYPHTLVESVSSADVRALFERVASAADVRTTAKPEPPVATLPIASEHRDSLSREADLLARLTDRYAVSGHEGPVRELIRDALPAWAKSRAVVD
;
A
#
# COMPACT_ATOMS: atom_id res chain seq x y z
N MET A 1 18.25 10.30 -7.03
CA MET A 1 17.34 10.52 -5.89
C MET A 1 17.78 9.58 -4.80
N GLN A 2 18.11 10.08 -3.61
CA GLN A 2 18.56 9.26 -2.49
C GLN A 2 17.36 8.99 -1.58
N PHE A 3 17.14 7.73 -1.25
CA PHE A 3 16.10 7.32 -0.31
C PHE A 3 16.75 7.04 1.05
N VAL A 4 16.12 7.53 2.12
CA VAL A 4 16.50 7.19 3.48
C VAL A 4 15.42 6.27 4.03
N PRO A 5 15.71 4.99 4.33
CA PRO A 5 14.74 4.10 4.91
C PRO A 5 14.36 4.58 6.31
N GLY A 6 13.10 4.36 6.69
CA GLY A 6 12.62 4.63 8.03
C GLY A 6 11.45 3.71 8.38
N VAL A 7 11.22 3.52 9.67
CA VAL A 7 10.16 2.67 10.20
C VAL A 7 9.16 3.48 10.99
N PHE A 8 7.86 3.20 10.82
CA PHE A 8 6.84 3.78 11.67
C PHE A 8 6.87 3.13 13.05
N LEU A 9 7.00 3.95 14.08
CA LEU A 9 6.95 3.50 15.46
C LEU A 9 5.52 3.56 15.99
N VAL A 10 5.18 2.59 16.82
CA VAL A 10 3.97 2.60 17.64
C VAL A 10 4.35 2.61 19.11
N ARG A 11 3.52 3.24 19.95
CA ARG A 11 3.77 3.24 21.40
C ARG A 11 3.67 1.81 21.95
N SER A 12 4.60 1.47 22.84
CA SER A 12 4.62 0.16 23.50
C SER A 12 3.43 0.02 24.46
N THR A 13 2.70 -1.08 24.34
CA THR A 13 1.60 -1.44 25.24
C THR A 13 2.07 -1.75 26.67
N HIS A 14 3.34 -2.14 26.85
CA HIS A 14 3.87 -2.62 28.13
C HIS A 14 4.73 -1.60 28.88
N LEU A 15 5.27 -0.60 28.18
CA LEU A 15 6.22 0.36 28.77
C LEU A 15 5.59 1.69 29.17
N TRP A 16 4.32 1.93 28.84
CA TRP A 16 3.62 3.17 29.13
C TRP A 16 2.74 3.03 30.37
N ARG A 17 3.03 3.83 31.41
CA ARG A 17 2.20 3.90 32.64
C ARG A 17 1.00 4.82 32.43
N GLY A 18 -0.12 4.49 33.08
CA GLY A 18 -1.32 5.34 33.05
C GLY A 18 -2.10 5.28 31.74
N GLN A 19 -1.92 4.22 30.96
CA GLN A 19 -2.69 4.04 29.73
C GLN A 19 -4.18 3.85 30.01
N PRO A 20 -5.06 4.46 29.19
CA PRO A 20 -6.46 4.11 29.19
C PRO A 20 -6.62 2.64 28.80
N ALA A 21 -7.63 1.97 29.39
CA ALA A 21 -7.92 0.54 29.15
C ALA A 21 -8.20 0.21 27.67
N THR A 22 -8.52 1.23 26.87
CA THR A 22 -8.66 1.17 25.42
C THR A 22 -7.68 2.15 24.78
N TYR A 23 -6.84 1.65 23.87
CA TYR A 23 -6.09 2.51 22.95
C TYR A 23 -7.08 3.16 21.98
N GLY A 24 -7.07 4.50 21.91
CA GLY A 24 -7.71 5.22 20.82
C GLY A 24 -7.02 4.92 19.49
N VAL A 25 -7.69 5.22 18.38
CA VAL A 25 -7.06 5.18 17.05
C VAL A 25 -5.95 6.23 17.00
N PRO A 26 -4.70 5.86 16.67
CA PRO A 26 -3.60 6.83 16.56
C PRO A 26 -3.93 7.96 15.58
N THR A 27 -3.55 9.18 15.94
CA THR A 27 -3.63 10.36 15.07
C THR A 27 -2.32 10.58 14.33
N VAL A 28 -2.27 11.54 13.39
CA VAL A 28 -1.02 11.91 12.71
C VAL A 28 0.05 12.38 13.71
N ASP A 29 -0.37 13.04 14.80
CA ASP A 29 0.53 13.51 15.86
C ASP A 29 1.13 12.35 16.70
N ASP A 30 0.55 11.16 16.58
CA ASP A 30 1.06 9.94 17.23
C ASP A 30 2.02 9.14 16.33
N LEU A 31 2.18 9.53 15.07
CA LEU A 31 3.05 8.83 14.11
C LEU A 31 4.47 9.39 14.14
N TRP A 32 5.41 8.53 14.48
CA TRP A 32 6.85 8.84 14.46
C TRP A 32 7.54 7.93 13.44
N ILE A 33 8.50 8.50 12.70
CA ILE A 33 9.36 7.73 11.79
C ILE A 33 10.76 7.72 12.37
N ASP A 34 11.26 6.54 12.66
CA ASP A 34 12.65 6.32 13.05
C ASP A 34 13.49 6.05 11.82
N VAL A 35 14.54 6.84 11.63
CA VAL A 35 15.51 6.74 10.53
C VAL A 35 16.88 6.27 11.02
N GLY A 36 16.98 5.83 12.28
CA GLY A 36 18.22 5.37 12.93
C GLY A 36 19.14 6.50 13.41
N ALA A 37 18.68 7.75 13.37
CA ALA A 37 19.45 8.91 13.80
C ALA A 37 19.39 9.11 15.32
N ARG A 38 20.52 9.48 15.93
CA ARG A 38 20.63 9.75 17.38
C ARG A 38 20.26 11.17 17.76
N ASP A 39 20.36 12.10 16.82
CA ASP A 39 20.06 13.52 17.01
C ASP A 39 19.64 14.21 15.70
N ALA A 40 19.12 15.43 15.82
CA ALA A 40 18.67 16.23 14.68
C ALA A 40 19.81 16.61 13.70
N ALA A 41 21.06 16.67 14.18
CA ALA A 41 22.20 16.95 13.32
C ALA A 41 22.52 15.75 12.43
N GLU A 42 22.32 14.53 12.93
CA GLU A 42 22.44 13.29 12.15
C GLU A 42 21.34 13.16 11.09
N VAL A 43 20.09 13.47 11.44
CA VAL A 43 18.99 13.56 10.46
C VAL A 43 19.34 14.53 9.32
N SER A 44 19.89 15.70 9.67
CA SER A 44 20.32 16.70 8.69
C SER A 44 21.48 16.20 7.82
N ARG A 45 22.43 15.44 8.39
CA ARG A 45 23.54 14.80 7.64
C ARG A 45 23.06 13.69 6.70
N MET A 46 21.95 13.01 7.03
CA MET A 46 21.28 12.06 6.13
C MET A 46 20.59 12.75 4.94
N GLY A 47 20.53 14.09 4.93
CA GLY A 47 19.94 14.88 3.85
C GLY A 47 18.43 15.11 3.98
N ILE A 48 17.82 14.70 5.10
CA ILE A 48 16.40 14.87 5.37
C ILE A 48 16.11 16.34 5.75
N ARG A 49 15.08 16.92 5.15
CA ARG A 49 14.62 18.30 5.35
C ARG A 49 13.12 18.38 5.63
N LEU A 50 12.69 19.50 6.18
CA LEU A 50 11.26 19.78 6.34
C LEU A 50 10.56 19.77 4.96
N PHE A 51 9.39 19.14 4.91
CA PHE A 51 8.60 18.89 3.69
C PHE A 51 9.19 17.88 2.70
N ASP A 52 10.26 17.17 3.05
CA ASP A 52 10.64 16.00 2.26
C ASP A 52 9.50 14.99 2.24
N PRO A 53 9.15 14.44 1.05
CA PRO A 53 8.02 13.55 0.93
C PRO A 53 8.33 12.22 1.59
N VAL A 54 7.39 11.74 2.40
CA VAL A 54 7.40 10.38 2.93
C VAL A 54 6.52 9.52 2.03
N PHE A 55 7.06 8.41 1.55
CA PHE A 55 6.29 7.40 0.84
C PHE A 55 6.51 6.03 1.48
N ARG A 56 5.55 5.14 1.26
CA ARG A 56 5.61 3.77 1.76
C ARG A 56 6.51 2.94 0.86
N ASP A 57 7.59 2.40 1.41
CA ASP A 57 8.39 1.38 0.73
C ASP A 57 7.78 0.00 0.96
N LEU A 58 6.76 -0.31 0.17
CA LEU A 58 6.07 -1.60 0.17
C LEU A 58 5.90 -2.05 -1.28
N PRO A 59 6.54 -3.14 -1.72
CA PRO A 59 6.24 -3.70 -3.03
C PRO A 59 4.78 -4.16 -3.07
N PRO A 60 4.17 -4.33 -4.25
CA PRO A 60 3.00 -5.18 -4.38
C PRO A 60 3.39 -6.64 -4.13
N TRP A 61 2.53 -7.40 -3.47
CA TRP A 61 2.74 -8.78 -3.05
C TRP A 61 1.75 -9.65 -3.82
N GLN A 62 2.15 -10.88 -4.15
CA GLN A 62 1.19 -11.89 -4.57
C GLN A 62 1.00 -12.89 -3.44
N VAL A 63 -0.22 -12.97 -2.91
CA VAL A 63 -0.58 -13.93 -1.87
C VAL A 63 -1.65 -14.84 -2.45
N ALA A 64 -1.27 -16.09 -2.73
CA ALA A 64 -2.10 -17.04 -3.48
C ALA A 64 -2.62 -16.41 -4.79
N ASN A 65 -3.94 -16.28 -4.95
CA ASN A 65 -4.59 -15.69 -6.13
C ASN A 65 -4.96 -14.21 -5.96
N TYR A 66 -4.29 -13.50 -5.03
CA TYR A 66 -4.50 -12.08 -4.79
C TYR A 66 -3.25 -11.27 -5.09
N VAL A 67 -3.45 -10.08 -5.65
CA VAL A 67 -2.49 -8.99 -5.60
C VAL A 67 -2.80 -8.18 -4.34
N THR A 68 -1.82 -8.05 -3.47
CA THR A 68 -1.94 -7.40 -2.16
C THR A 68 -0.97 -6.23 -2.09
N GLY A 69 -1.36 -5.16 -1.42
CA GLY A 69 -0.48 -4.04 -1.12
C GLY A 69 -1.22 -2.71 -1.08
N PRO A 70 -0.52 -1.62 -0.76
CA PRO A 70 -1.13 -0.30 -0.70
C PRO A 70 -1.75 0.10 -2.04
N ASP A 71 -3.03 0.46 -2.00
CA ASP A 71 -3.82 0.93 -3.14
C ASP A 71 -3.91 -0.11 -4.28
N ALA A 72 -3.92 -1.41 -3.96
CA ALA A 72 -3.97 -2.51 -4.92
C ALA A 72 -5.14 -2.36 -5.93
N ALA A 73 -6.30 -1.90 -5.48
CA ALA A 73 -7.46 -1.68 -6.37
C ALA A 73 -7.23 -0.54 -7.37
N SER A 74 -6.67 0.59 -6.92
CA SER A 74 -6.33 1.72 -7.80
C SER A 74 -5.23 1.35 -8.79
N ARG A 75 -4.21 0.58 -8.35
CA ARG A 75 -3.13 0.08 -9.22
C ARG A 75 -3.65 -0.92 -10.25
N ALA A 76 -4.57 -1.81 -9.88
CA ALA A 76 -5.27 -2.68 -10.83
C ALA A 76 -6.05 -1.87 -11.86
N GLY A 77 -6.69 -0.77 -11.45
CA GLY A 77 -7.34 0.18 -12.34
C GLY A 77 -6.38 0.83 -13.33
N CYS A 78 -5.22 1.30 -12.87
CA CYS A 78 -4.19 1.86 -13.74
C CYS A 78 -3.68 0.84 -14.76
N ALA A 79 -3.41 -0.40 -14.32
CA ALA A 79 -2.99 -1.47 -15.21
C ALA A 79 -4.06 -1.83 -16.25
N ALA A 80 -5.35 -1.83 -15.86
CA ALA A 80 -6.45 -2.06 -16.78
C ALA A 80 -6.57 -0.96 -17.85
N VAL A 81 -6.42 0.32 -17.45
CA VAL A 81 -6.43 1.47 -18.37
C VAL A 81 -5.23 1.43 -19.31
N GLU A 82 -4.04 1.14 -18.81
CA GLU A 82 -2.82 1.00 -19.61
C GLU A 82 -2.96 -0.13 -20.62
N ALA A 83 -3.38 -1.32 -20.20
CA ALA A 83 -3.57 -2.45 -21.10
C ALA A 83 -4.64 -2.19 -22.16
N ALA A 84 -5.72 -1.47 -21.81
CA ALA A 84 -6.75 -1.08 -22.78
C ALA A 84 -6.21 -0.06 -23.79
N SER A 85 -5.33 0.85 -23.37
CA SER A 85 -4.72 1.83 -24.27
C SER A 85 -3.83 1.23 -25.36
N GLN A 86 -3.41 -0.03 -25.21
CA GLN A 86 -2.64 -0.77 -26.22
C GLN A 86 -3.50 -1.33 -27.36
N GLY A 87 -4.83 -1.33 -27.21
CA GLY A 87 -5.71 -1.78 -28.27
C GLY A 87 -6.11 -0.68 -29.23
N THR A 88 -6.84 -1.06 -30.28
CA THR A 88 -7.38 -0.10 -31.26
C THR A 88 -8.86 0.14 -30.96
N PRO A 89 -9.29 1.41 -30.80
CA PRO A 89 -10.71 1.76 -30.72
C PRO A 89 -11.43 1.25 -31.97
N ALA A 90 -12.55 0.56 -31.81
CA ALA A 90 -13.33 0.12 -32.97
C ALA A 90 -14.01 1.30 -33.66
N THR A 91 -14.39 2.33 -32.90
CA THR A 91 -14.96 3.57 -33.40
C THR A 91 -14.50 4.79 -32.58
N GLY A 92 -14.66 5.99 -33.13
CA GLY A 92 -14.45 7.22 -32.38
C GLY A 92 -13.00 7.52 -31.98
N THR A 93 -12.81 8.17 -30.83
CA THR A 93 -11.51 8.55 -30.28
C THR A 93 -11.55 8.38 -28.77
N ASP A 94 -10.65 7.54 -28.26
CA ASP A 94 -10.46 7.35 -26.82
C ASP A 94 -9.25 8.12 -26.33
N ILE A 95 -9.38 8.69 -25.13
CA ILE A 95 -8.29 9.35 -24.41
C ILE A 95 -8.05 8.59 -23.11
N PHE A 96 -6.97 7.82 -23.05
CA PHE A 96 -6.57 7.09 -21.86
C PHE A 96 -5.73 7.98 -20.94
N VAL A 97 -6.10 8.05 -19.66
CA VAL A 97 -5.47 8.94 -18.69
C VAL A 97 -5.19 8.18 -17.40
N ILE A 98 -3.92 8.18 -16.97
CA ILE A 98 -3.56 7.84 -15.59
C ILE A 98 -3.44 9.16 -14.83
N ALA A 99 -4.45 9.50 -14.05
CA ALA A 99 -4.53 10.75 -13.32
C ALA A 99 -3.91 10.63 -11.92
N ALA A 100 -3.15 11.64 -11.51
CA ALA A 100 -2.68 11.80 -10.13
C ALA A 100 -3.68 12.60 -9.28
N GLN A 101 -3.45 12.62 -7.96
CA GLN A 101 -4.18 13.47 -7.01
C GLN A 101 -5.69 13.17 -6.88
N SER A 102 -6.09 11.90 -6.97
CA SER A 102 -7.49 11.49 -6.70
C SER A 102 -7.96 11.88 -5.30
N SER A 103 -7.09 11.80 -4.28
CA SER A 103 -7.36 12.25 -2.91
C SER A 103 -7.52 13.76 -2.76
N PHE A 104 -7.05 14.56 -3.71
CA PHE A 104 -7.18 16.03 -3.73
C PHE A 104 -8.28 16.46 -4.69
N ASN A 105 -9.46 15.84 -4.55
CA ASN A 105 -10.63 16.11 -5.38
C ASN A 105 -10.35 16.00 -6.89
N TRP A 106 -9.54 15.03 -7.29
CA TRP A 106 -9.26 14.73 -8.70
C TRP A 106 -8.69 15.94 -9.48
N SER A 107 -7.82 16.73 -8.86
CA SER A 107 -7.19 17.90 -9.50
C SER A 107 -6.42 17.54 -10.78
N GLY A 108 -5.71 16.41 -10.79
CA GLY A 108 -5.01 15.92 -11.98
C GLY A 108 -5.95 15.62 -13.14
N LEU A 109 -7.04 14.89 -12.89
CA LEU A 109 -8.08 14.61 -13.89
C LEU A 109 -8.76 15.90 -14.36
N THR A 110 -9.06 16.81 -13.44
CA THR A 110 -9.66 18.12 -13.73
C THR A 110 -8.81 18.93 -14.71
N GLY A 111 -7.49 18.88 -14.57
CA GLY A 111 -6.56 19.50 -15.52
C GLY A 111 -6.69 18.95 -16.93
N VAL A 112 -6.85 17.63 -17.09
CA VAL A 112 -7.07 17.00 -18.40
C VAL A 112 -8.44 17.37 -18.97
N LEU A 113 -9.48 17.23 -18.16
CA LEU A 113 -10.86 17.52 -18.56
C LEU A 113 -11.00 18.98 -19.07
N SER A 114 -10.31 19.93 -18.43
CA SER A 114 -10.34 21.34 -18.84
C SER A 114 -9.83 21.60 -20.27
N ARG A 115 -9.07 20.67 -20.87
CA ARG A 115 -8.49 20.80 -22.22
C ARG A 115 -9.25 20.01 -23.28
N THR A 116 -9.98 18.96 -22.88
CA THR A 116 -10.75 18.13 -23.82
C THR A 116 -12.07 18.80 -24.22
N HIS A 117 -12.68 19.56 -23.31
CA HIS A 117 -13.93 20.33 -23.46
C HIS A 117 -15.22 19.54 -23.79
N ARG A 118 -15.14 18.37 -24.43
CA ARG A 118 -16.29 17.52 -24.78
C ARG A 118 -15.91 16.03 -24.78
N ALA A 119 -16.78 15.19 -24.26
CA ALA A 119 -16.69 13.73 -24.37
C ALA A 119 -18.10 13.13 -24.36
N ASP A 120 -18.36 12.09 -25.17
CA ASP A 120 -19.66 11.42 -25.12
C ASP A 120 -19.81 10.61 -23.82
N SER A 121 -18.70 10.04 -23.33
CA SER A 121 -18.64 9.42 -22.02
C SER A 121 -17.32 9.69 -21.30
N VAL A 122 -17.37 9.69 -19.97
CA VAL A 122 -16.18 9.71 -19.09
C VAL A 122 -16.27 8.53 -18.15
N ILE A 123 -15.26 7.66 -18.21
CA ILE A 123 -15.17 6.46 -17.37
C ILE A 123 -13.98 6.64 -16.44
N VAL A 124 -14.24 6.66 -15.13
CA VAL A 124 -13.18 6.75 -14.12
C VAL A 124 -12.99 5.39 -13.47
N VAL A 125 -11.82 4.80 -13.67
CA VAL A 125 -11.44 3.55 -13.03
C VAL A 125 -10.78 3.88 -11.69
N THR A 126 -11.41 3.49 -10.59
CA THR A 126 -10.96 3.85 -9.23
C THR A 126 -11.18 2.69 -8.27
N ALA A 127 -10.45 2.66 -7.16
CA ALA A 127 -10.94 1.95 -5.98
C ALA A 127 -12.23 2.65 -5.54
N SER A 128 -13.40 2.02 -5.69
CA SER A 128 -14.65 2.69 -5.33
C SER A 128 -14.85 2.69 -3.81
N ARG A 129 -15.65 3.67 -3.39
CA ARG A 129 -16.42 3.67 -2.15
C ARG A 129 -17.56 2.64 -2.13
N VAL A 130 -17.70 1.82 -3.19
CA VAL A 130 -18.56 0.63 -3.25
C VAL A 130 -18.23 -0.18 -2.01
N ARG A 131 -19.15 -0.21 -1.06
CA ARG A 131 -19.02 -1.01 0.14
C ARG A 131 -18.87 -2.45 -0.31
N ALA A 132 -17.64 -2.98 -0.22
CA ALA A 132 -17.32 -4.37 -0.57
C ALA A 132 -18.21 -5.40 0.15
N ALA A 133 -18.91 -5.00 1.20
CA ALA A 133 -19.89 -5.83 1.91
C ALA A 133 -21.17 -6.12 1.10
N ASP A 134 -21.55 -5.30 0.11
CA ASP A 134 -22.88 -5.37 -0.53
C ASP A 134 -22.86 -5.80 -2.01
N THR A 135 -21.69 -6.07 -2.61
CA THR A 135 -21.62 -6.43 -4.04
C THR A 135 -20.98 -7.80 -4.27
N THR A 136 -21.77 -8.76 -4.76
CA THR A 136 -21.26 -10.05 -5.27
C THR A 136 -20.50 -9.90 -6.58
N ALA A 137 -20.67 -8.78 -7.28
CA ALA A 137 -20.02 -8.48 -8.54
C ALA A 137 -18.50 -8.26 -8.39
N ALA A 138 -17.73 -8.72 -9.39
CA ALA A 138 -16.30 -8.50 -9.48
C ALA A 138 -15.94 -7.02 -9.73
N VAL A 139 -16.80 -6.31 -10.46
CA VAL A 139 -16.65 -4.91 -10.84
C VAL A 139 -17.95 -4.16 -10.57
N GLY A 140 -17.90 -3.17 -9.70
CA GLY A 140 -18.99 -2.22 -9.46
C GLY A 140 -19.02 -1.14 -10.54
N VAL A 141 -20.22 -0.71 -10.92
CA VAL A 141 -20.45 0.40 -11.86
C VAL A 141 -21.43 1.35 -11.22
N GLU A 142 -21.05 2.61 -11.09
CA GLU A 142 -21.90 3.64 -10.47
C GLU A 142 -21.85 4.94 -11.28
N PRO A 143 -22.95 5.70 -11.38
CA PRO A 143 -22.91 7.04 -11.95
C PRO A 143 -21.93 7.94 -11.17
N MET A 144 -21.03 8.61 -11.88
CA MET A 144 -20.06 9.49 -11.26
C MET A 144 -20.54 10.94 -11.30
N ARG A 145 -20.50 11.61 -10.15
CA ARG A 145 -20.71 13.06 -10.05
C ARG A 145 -19.41 13.72 -9.61
N LEU A 146 -18.74 14.37 -10.55
CA LEU A 146 -17.51 15.11 -10.30
C LEU A 146 -17.76 16.59 -10.58
N ALA A 147 -17.43 17.47 -9.63
CA ALA A 147 -17.68 18.91 -9.77
C ALA A 147 -16.99 19.50 -11.01
N SER A 148 -15.83 18.97 -11.40
CA SER A 148 -15.10 19.41 -12.59
C SER A 148 -15.75 19.00 -13.92
N LEU A 149 -16.78 18.15 -13.91
CA LEU A 149 -17.60 17.87 -15.10
C LEU A 149 -18.67 18.94 -15.34
N ALA A 150 -18.98 19.80 -14.35
CA ALA A 150 -20.07 20.78 -14.44
C ALA A 150 -19.88 21.86 -15.53
N GLY A 151 -18.69 21.95 -16.12
CA GLY A 151 -18.37 22.84 -17.26
C GLY A 151 -17.97 22.11 -18.54
N MET A 152 -18.13 20.78 -18.60
CA MET A 152 -17.79 19.97 -19.77
C MET A 152 -19.06 19.45 -20.43
N HIS A 153 -19.08 19.38 -21.76
CA HIS A 153 -20.12 18.64 -22.47
C HIS A 153 -19.85 17.14 -22.34
N VAL A 154 -20.46 16.51 -21.33
CA VAL A 154 -20.41 15.06 -21.10
C VAL A 154 -21.77 14.42 -21.26
N GLY A 155 -21.86 13.41 -22.13
CA GLY A 155 -23.10 12.63 -22.30
C GLY A 155 -23.39 11.75 -21.08
N ALA A 156 -22.41 10.98 -20.62
CA ALA A 156 -22.53 10.17 -19.40
C ALA A 156 -21.20 10.01 -18.66
N ALA A 157 -21.24 9.92 -17.33
CA ALA A 157 -20.05 9.70 -16.51
C ALA A 157 -20.27 8.54 -15.52
N TYR A 158 -19.34 7.59 -15.50
CA TYR A 158 -19.41 6.40 -14.66
C TYR A 158 -18.08 6.14 -13.94
N ALA A 159 -18.16 5.58 -12.75
CA ALA A 159 -17.04 4.99 -12.06
C ALA A 159 -17.07 3.47 -12.23
N LEU A 160 -15.93 2.88 -12.59
CA LEU A 160 -15.68 1.45 -12.53
C LEU A 160 -14.77 1.16 -11.35
N ALA A 161 -15.10 0.13 -10.57
CA ALA A 161 -14.25 -0.28 -9.46
C ALA A 161 -14.22 -1.76 -9.25
N VAL A 162 -13.01 -2.27 -9.03
CA VAL A 162 -12.78 -3.67 -8.71
C VAL A 162 -13.08 -3.92 -7.24
N ARG A 163 -13.65 -5.08 -6.96
CA ARG A 163 -13.83 -5.56 -5.60
C ARG A 163 -12.46 -5.76 -4.94
N SER A 164 -12.29 -5.22 -3.73
CA SER A 164 -11.10 -5.43 -2.91
C SER A 164 -11.44 -5.87 -1.48
N ARG A 165 -10.49 -6.54 -0.84
CA ARG A 165 -10.49 -6.85 0.60
C ARG A 165 -9.61 -5.85 1.32
N TYR A 166 -10.01 -5.49 2.54
CA TYR A 166 -9.28 -4.54 3.39
C TYR A 166 -8.99 -3.21 2.66
N PRO A 167 -10.00 -2.56 2.05
CA PRO A 167 -9.79 -1.31 1.31
C PRO A 167 -9.15 -0.26 2.21
N HIS A 168 -8.27 0.56 1.62
CA HIS A 168 -7.52 1.62 2.30
C HIS A 168 -6.53 1.15 3.40
N THR A 169 -6.27 -0.15 3.49
CA THR A 169 -5.21 -0.69 4.35
C THR A 169 -3.92 -0.95 3.56
N LEU A 170 -2.82 -1.19 4.28
CA LEU A 170 -1.53 -1.56 3.65
C LEU A 170 -1.56 -2.94 2.97
N VAL A 171 -2.57 -3.74 3.28
CA VAL A 171 -2.78 -5.10 2.76
C VAL A 171 -4.05 -5.18 1.93
N GLU A 172 -4.47 -4.07 1.31
CA GLU A 172 -5.57 -4.10 0.36
C GLU A 172 -5.29 -5.18 -0.69
N SER A 173 -6.27 -6.05 -0.90
CA SER A 173 -6.08 -7.25 -1.72
C SER A 173 -7.17 -7.38 -2.77
N VAL A 174 -6.77 -7.61 -4.01
CA VAL A 174 -7.66 -7.80 -5.16
C VAL A 174 -7.38 -9.16 -5.78
N SER A 175 -8.42 -9.94 -6.07
CA SER A 175 -8.21 -11.25 -6.68
C SER A 175 -7.76 -11.09 -8.14
N SER A 176 -6.86 -11.95 -8.61
CA SER A 176 -6.41 -11.94 -10.02
C SER A 176 -7.55 -12.18 -11.01
N ALA A 177 -8.65 -12.81 -10.57
CA ALA A 177 -9.87 -12.95 -11.37
C ALA A 177 -10.61 -11.60 -11.50
N ASP A 178 -10.76 -10.86 -10.41
CA ASP A 178 -11.44 -9.56 -10.42
C ASP A 178 -10.61 -8.50 -11.19
N VAL A 179 -9.27 -8.56 -11.16
CA VAL A 179 -8.40 -7.71 -12.01
C VAL A 179 -8.69 -7.95 -13.49
N ARG A 180 -8.86 -9.21 -13.91
CA ARG A 180 -9.18 -9.54 -15.31
C ARG A 180 -10.58 -9.07 -15.69
N ALA A 181 -11.56 -9.26 -14.81
CA ALA A 181 -12.92 -8.76 -15.02
C ALA A 181 -12.95 -7.23 -15.12
N LEU A 182 -12.14 -6.53 -14.32
CA LEU A 182 -11.98 -5.07 -14.43
C LEU A 182 -11.46 -4.68 -15.81
N PHE A 183 -10.42 -5.36 -16.28
CA PHE A 183 -9.85 -5.10 -17.59
C PHE A 183 -10.84 -5.33 -18.73
N GLU A 184 -11.55 -6.47 -18.73
CA GLU A 184 -12.59 -6.75 -19.73
C GLU A 184 -13.67 -5.67 -19.73
N ARG A 185 -14.04 -5.16 -18.54
CA ARG A 185 -15.00 -4.07 -18.41
C ARG A 185 -14.46 -2.74 -18.93
N VAL A 186 -13.20 -2.42 -18.68
CA VAL A 186 -12.54 -1.19 -19.18
C VAL A 186 -12.42 -1.25 -20.70
N ALA A 187 -11.92 -2.35 -21.26
CA ALA A 187 -11.79 -2.54 -22.71
C ALA A 187 -13.16 -2.47 -23.42
N SER A 188 -14.19 -3.09 -22.83
CA SER A 188 -15.56 -3.00 -23.34
C SER A 188 -16.13 -1.59 -23.27
N ALA A 189 -15.82 -0.84 -22.21
CA ALA A 189 -16.33 0.51 -22.04
C ALA A 189 -15.63 1.53 -22.96
N ALA A 190 -14.38 1.25 -23.36
CA ALA A 190 -13.63 1.99 -24.37
C ALA A 190 -13.88 1.46 -25.80
N ASP A 191 -14.72 0.44 -26.01
CA ASP A 191 -14.92 -0.20 -27.33
C ASP A 191 -13.59 -0.60 -28.03
N VAL A 192 -12.61 -1.04 -27.24
CA VAL A 192 -11.28 -1.39 -27.71
C VAL A 192 -11.16 -2.90 -27.95
N ARG A 193 -10.58 -3.26 -29.10
CA ARG A 193 -10.15 -4.63 -29.38
C ARG A 193 -8.68 -4.79 -29.00
N THR A 194 -8.40 -5.69 -28.06
CA THR A 194 -7.04 -5.96 -27.60
C THR A 194 -6.87 -7.43 -27.21
N THR A 195 -5.67 -7.95 -27.46
CA THR A 195 -5.22 -9.26 -26.94
C THR A 195 -4.38 -9.11 -25.68
N ALA A 196 -4.02 -7.87 -25.30
CA ALA A 196 -3.31 -7.61 -24.07
C ALA A 196 -4.16 -8.09 -22.89
N LYS A 197 -3.51 -8.67 -21.89
CA LYS A 197 -4.14 -9.00 -20.62
C LYS A 197 -3.24 -8.41 -19.54
N PRO A 198 -3.78 -7.67 -18.55
CA PRO A 198 -2.97 -7.20 -17.46
C PRO A 198 -2.50 -8.42 -16.68
N GLU A 199 -1.21 -8.69 -16.75
CA GLU A 199 -0.58 -9.61 -15.81
C GLU A 199 -0.29 -8.83 -14.52
N PRO A 200 -0.70 -9.36 -13.36
CA PRO A 200 -0.34 -8.73 -12.11
C PRO A 200 1.20 -8.74 -11.99
N PRO A 201 1.84 -7.61 -11.71
CA PRO A 201 3.28 -7.57 -11.56
C PRO A 201 3.69 -8.56 -10.47
N VAL A 202 4.58 -9.49 -10.80
CA VAL A 202 5.26 -10.35 -9.81
C VAL A 202 6.42 -9.52 -9.29
N ALA A 203 6.24 -8.85 -8.16
CA ALA A 203 7.40 -8.26 -7.49
C ALA A 203 8.19 -9.40 -6.84
N THR A 204 9.26 -9.83 -7.49
CA THR A 204 10.33 -10.54 -6.78
C THR A 204 11.06 -9.46 -6.00
N LEU A 205 10.83 -9.36 -4.69
CA LEU A 205 11.66 -8.49 -3.88
C LEU A 205 13.10 -9.02 -3.95
N PRO A 206 14.09 -8.19 -4.26
CA PRO A 206 15.43 -8.50 -3.82
C PRO A 206 15.38 -8.64 -2.30
N ILE A 207 15.92 -9.73 -1.76
CA ILE A 207 16.15 -9.84 -0.32
C ILE A 207 16.95 -8.59 0.06
N ALA A 208 16.37 -7.75 0.93
CA ALA A 208 17.04 -6.53 1.36
C ALA A 208 18.46 -6.89 1.80
N SER A 209 19.46 -6.21 1.24
CA SER A 209 20.84 -6.41 1.65
C SER A 209 20.95 -6.15 3.15
N GLU A 210 21.56 -7.06 3.91
CA GLU A 210 21.77 -6.86 5.35
C GLU A 210 22.44 -5.51 5.61
N HIS A 211 21.70 -4.57 6.18
CA HIS A 211 22.26 -3.31 6.65
C HIS A 211 22.93 -3.57 8.00
N ARG A 212 24.23 -3.32 8.09
CA ARG A 212 25.02 -3.48 9.32
C ARG A 212 25.36 -2.09 9.89
N ASP A 213 25.03 -1.89 11.15
CA ASP A 213 25.18 -0.66 11.93
C ASP A 213 25.59 -0.96 13.38
N SER A 214 25.57 0.06 14.25
CA SER A 214 25.92 -0.10 15.66
C SER A 214 24.96 -0.98 16.49
N LEU A 215 23.78 -1.30 15.96
CA LEU A 215 22.75 -2.10 16.63
C LEU A 215 22.63 -3.52 16.06
N SER A 216 23.48 -3.87 15.09
CA SER A 216 23.40 -5.15 14.41
C SER A 216 23.61 -6.34 15.34
N ARG A 217 24.42 -6.19 16.39
CA ARG A 217 24.62 -7.26 17.39
C ARG A 217 23.34 -7.54 18.17
N GLU A 218 22.64 -6.48 18.55
CA GLU A 218 21.37 -6.54 19.26
C GLU A 218 20.27 -7.09 18.34
N ALA A 219 20.24 -6.66 17.08
CA ALA A 219 19.33 -7.20 16.06
C ALA A 219 19.53 -8.70 15.85
N ASP A 220 20.78 -9.18 15.72
CA ASP A 220 21.11 -10.60 15.58
C ASP A 220 20.68 -11.42 16.82
N LEU A 221 20.77 -10.83 18.02
CA LEU A 221 20.29 -11.46 19.24
C LEU A 221 18.76 -11.55 19.25
N LEU A 222 18.06 -10.45 18.93
CA LEU A 222 16.61 -10.41 18.89
C LEU A 222 16.04 -11.37 17.82
N ALA A 223 16.63 -11.40 16.63
CA ALA A 223 16.23 -12.33 15.56
C ALA A 223 16.33 -13.79 16.03
N ARG A 224 17.44 -14.17 16.67
CA ARG A 224 17.59 -15.51 17.24
C ARG A 224 16.55 -15.79 18.33
N LEU A 225 16.18 -14.80 19.14
CA LEU A 225 15.15 -14.96 20.18
C LEU A 225 13.75 -15.12 19.57
N THR A 226 13.42 -14.37 18.53
CA THR A 226 12.10 -14.42 17.87
C THR A 226 11.89 -15.69 17.04
N ASP A 227 12.96 -16.24 16.45
CA ASP A 227 12.90 -17.47 15.66
C ASP A 227 12.83 -18.75 16.51
N ARG A 228 12.96 -18.61 17.83
CA ARG A 228 12.88 -19.73 18.76
C ARG A 228 11.47 -19.86 19.31
N TYR A 229 10.92 -21.07 19.21
CA TYR A 229 9.63 -21.40 19.79
C TYR A 229 9.67 -21.29 21.32
N ALA A 230 8.75 -20.50 21.89
CA ALA A 230 8.57 -20.36 23.34
C ALA A 230 7.12 -20.04 23.70
N VAL A 231 6.25 -21.02 23.52
CA VAL A 231 4.91 -20.97 24.11
C VAL A 231 4.98 -21.18 25.62
N SER A 232 3.97 -20.69 26.35
CA SER A 232 3.94 -20.82 27.81
C SER A 232 4.00 -22.29 28.23
N GLY A 233 4.89 -22.64 29.16
CA GLY A 233 5.18 -24.01 29.61
C GLY A 233 6.19 -24.78 28.75
N HIS A 234 6.64 -24.22 27.63
CA HIS A 234 7.65 -24.81 26.73
C HIS A 234 8.74 -23.81 26.33
N GLU A 235 9.19 -23.00 27.29
CA GLU A 235 10.18 -21.93 27.07
C GLU A 235 11.63 -22.41 27.12
N GLY A 236 11.88 -23.71 27.28
CA GLY A 236 13.23 -24.30 27.43
C GLY A 236 14.24 -23.83 26.37
N PRO A 237 13.93 -23.92 25.06
CA PRO A 237 14.86 -23.49 24.01
C PRO A 237 15.21 -21.99 24.04
N VAL A 238 14.24 -21.12 24.37
CA VAL A 238 14.49 -19.68 24.51
C VAL A 238 15.27 -19.38 25.78
N ARG A 239 15.00 -20.09 26.88
CA ARG A 239 15.72 -19.94 28.15
C ARG A 239 17.21 -20.26 27.99
N GLU A 240 17.54 -21.33 27.30
CA GLU A 240 18.93 -21.69 26.98
C GLU A 240 19.61 -20.63 26.12
N LEU A 241 18.92 -20.15 25.06
CA LEU A 241 19.44 -19.09 24.21
C LEU A 241 19.73 -17.79 24.98
N ILE A 242 18.81 -17.38 25.86
CA ILE A 242 19.00 -16.21 26.73
C ILE A 242 20.21 -16.44 27.63
N ARG A 243 20.29 -17.59 28.30
CA ARG A 243 21.39 -17.93 29.20
C ARG A 243 22.73 -17.86 28.47
N ASP A 244 22.82 -18.37 27.25
CA ASP A 244 24.03 -18.34 26.45
C ASP A 244 24.44 -16.93 26.04
N ALA A 245 23.47 -16.08 25.72
CA ALA A 245 23.69 -14.69 25.35
C ALA A 245 24.08 -13.77 26.53
N LEU A 246 23.82 -14.18 27.77
CA LEU A 246 24.13 -13.37 28.95
C LEU A 246 25.66 -13.12 29.09
N PRO A 247 26.07 -11.90 29.48
CA PRO A 247 27.45 -11.63 29.86
C PRO A 247 27.82 -12.40 31.14
N ALA A 248 29.13 -12.63 31.37
CA ALA A 248 29.62 -13.49 32.45
C ALA A 248 29.08 -13.11 33.84
N TRP A 249 28.99 -11.81 34.13
CA TRP A 249 28.45 -11.32 35.40
C TRP A 249 26.97 -11.68 35.59
N ALA A 250 26.17 -11.67 34.51
CA ALA A 250 24.75 -12.00 34.57
C ALA A 250 24.54 -13.51 34.67
N LYS A 251 25.35 -14.30 33.96
CA LYS A 251 25.36 -15.78 34.09
C LYS A 251 25.59 -16.22 35.54
N SER A 252 26.48 -15.54 36.27
CA SER A 252 26.78 -15.87 37.67
C SER A 252 25.63 -15.58 38.65
N ARG A 253 24.62 -14.81 38.21
CA ARG A 253 23.47 -14.39 39.05
C ARG A 253 22.14 -14.93 38.55
N ALA A 254 22.11 -15.58 37.38
CA ALA A 254 20.89 -16.13 36.82
C ALA A 254 20.43 -17.34 37.64
N VAL A 255 19.24 -17.24 38.23
CA VAL A 255 18.54 -18.38 38.84
C VAL A 255 17.69 -19.02 37.76
N VAL A 256 17.84 -20.32 37.57
CA VAL A 256 17.18 -21.07 36.49
C VAL A 256 16.35 -22.16 37.15
N ASP A 257 15.05 -21.91 37.27
CA ASP A 257 14.01 -22.87 37.60
C ASP A 257 13.78 -23.82 36.41
#